data_AF-A0A2X0IT65-F1
#
_entry.id   AF-A0A2X0IT65-F1
#
_cell.length_a   1.000
_cell.length_b   1.000
_cell.length_c   1.000
_cell.angle_alpha   90.00
_cell.angle_beta   90.00
_cell.angle_gamma   90.00
#
_symmetry.space_group_name_H-M   'P 1'
#
loop_
_entity.id
_entity.type
_entity.pdbx_description
1 polymer ?
#
loop_
_entity_poly.entity_id
_entity_poly.type
_entity_poly.pdbx_seq_one_letter_code
_entity_poly.pdbx_strand_id
1 'polypeptide(L)'
;MTRSDGPLSNDAHYLQSTAHLFSWEVEWEPDGSVRMSRGDQTVRAFFGHDGAFWFGRTNGPDTTDRELALSETVAALELRGDPSMPPAA
;
A
#
# COMPACT_ATOMS: atom_id res chain seq x y z
N MET A 1 -7.56 12.55 -20.18
CA MET A 1 -7.80 13.39 -19.00
C MET A 1 -6.49 13.51 -18.26
N THR A 2 -5.86 14.68 -18.29
CA THR A 2 -4.61 14.97 -17.57
C THR A 2 -4.92 15.03 -16.08
N ARG A 3 -4.37 14.06 -15.34
CA ARG A 3 -4.44 13.99 -13.88
C ARG A 3 -3.85 15.29 -13.33
N SER A 4 -4.63 16.04 -12.55
CA SER A 4 -4.11 17.16 -11.80
C SER A 4 -3.02 16.62 -10.88
N ASP A 5 -1.79 17.05 -11.13
CA ASP A 5 -0.58 16.78 -10.35
C ASP A 5 -0.66 17.57 -9.02
N GLY A 6 -1.75 17.35 -8.27
CA GLY A 6 -1.88 17.85 -6.92
C GLY A 6 -0.88 17.10 -6.04
N PRO A 7 -0.25 17.78 -5.05
CA PRO A 7 0.61 17.08 -4.11
C PRO A 7 -0.18 15.94 -3.47
N LEU A 8 0.39 14.73 -3.49
CA LEU A 8 -0.14 13.61 -2.73
C LEU A 8 -0.35 14.05 -1.28
N SER A 9 -1.43 13.56 -0.66
CA SER A 9 -1.58 13.70 0.80
C SER A 9 -0.36 13.12 1.52
N ASN A 10 -0.14 13.53 2.77
CA ASN A 10 1.01 13.05 3.54
C ASN A 10 1.06 11.52 3.62
N ASP A 11 -0.08 10.85 3.79
CA ASP A 11 -0.15 9.39 3.87
C ASP A 11 0.17 8.72 2.53
N ALA A 12 -0.34 9.27 1.43
CA ALA A 12 -0.06 8.78 0.08
C ALA A 12 1.43 8.94 -0.29
N HIS A 13 2.00 10.09 0.03
CA HIS A 13 3.43 10.36 -0.16
C HIS A 13 4.29 9.43 0.70
N TYR A 14 3.88 9.19 1.95
CA TYR A 14 4.57 8.29 2.85
C TYR A 14 4.55 6.84 2.33
N LEU A 15 3.38 6.31 1.96
CA LEU A 15 3.26 4.96 1.40
C LEU A 15 4.06 4.80 0.11
N GLN A 16 4.00 5.77 -0.80
CA GLN A 16 4.80 5.73 -2.03
C GLN A 16 6.30 5.73 -1.73
N SER A 17 6.75 6.55 -0.78
CA SER A 17 8.16 6.62 -0.38
C SER A 17 8.64 5.30 0.23
N THR A 18 7.83 4.70 1.12
CA THR A 18 8.11 3.38 1.70
C THR A 18 8.14 2.30 0.62
N ALA A 19 7.16 2.26 -0.28
CA ALA A 19 7.10 1.31 -1.38
C ALA A 19 8.39 1.36 -2.22
N HIS A 20 8.83 2.55 -2.63
CA HIS A 20 10.08 2.71 -3.36
C HIS A 20 11.32 2.29 -2.55
N LEU A 21 11.37 2.63 -1.26
CA LEU A 21 12.48 2.25 -0.37
C LEU A 21 12.65 0.72 -0.29
N PHE A 22 11.54 -0.02 -0.35
CA PHE A 22 11.51 -1.49 -0.31
C PHE A 22 11.36 -2.14 -1.69
N SER A 23 11.62 -1.38 -2.76
CA SER A 23 11.64 -1.87 -4.15
C SER A 23 10.32 -2.45 -4.63
N TRP A 24 9.21 -1.90 -4.16
CA TRP A 24 7.89 -2.12 -4.73
C TRP A 24 7.68 -1.21 -5.94
N GLU A 25 7.07 -1.76 -6.97
CA GLU A 25 6.54 -0.98 -8.08
C GLU A 25 5.26 -0.28 -7.63
N VAL A 26 5.05 0.97 -8.04
CA VAL A 26 3.91 1.79 -7.61
C VAL A 26 3.12 2.25 -8.83
N GLU A 27 1.84 1.91 -8.85
CA GLU A 27 0.88 2.33 -9.87
C GLU A 27 -0.34 2.96 -9.20
N TRP A 28 -0.71 4.14 -9.66
CA TRP A 28 -1.94 4.80 -9.22
C TRP A 28 -3.09 4.43 -10.14
N GLU A 29 -4.17 3.97 -9.56
CA GLU A 29 -5.31 3.49 -10.32
C GLU A 29 -6.35 4.60 -10.56
N PRO A 30 -7.20 4.48 -11.60
CA PRO A 30 -8.20 5.49 -11.93
C PRO A 30 -9.22 5.77 -10.82
N ASP A 31 -9.41 4.82 -9.90
CA ASP A 31 -10.28 4.97 -8.72
C ASP A 31 -9.65 5.80 -7.59
N GLY A 32 -8.41 6.28 -7.77
CA GLY A 32 -7.68 7.05 -6.78
C GLY A 32 -6.97 6.21 -5.73
N SER A 33 -7.04 4.88 -5.80
CA SER A 33 -6.20 3.99 -4.99
C SER A 33 -4.79 3.88 -5.55
N VAL A 34 -3.86 3.43 -4.72
CA VAL A 34 -2.50 3.10 -5.15
C VAL A 34 -2.28 1.59 -5.03
N ARG A 35 -1.85 0.98 -6.12
CA ARG A 35 -1.41 -0.40 -6.18
C ARG A 35 0.11 -0.45 -6.10
N MET A 36 0.62 -1.23 -5.17
CA MET A 36 2.04 -1.44 -4.94
C MET A 36 2.32 -2.92 -5.15
N SER A 37 3.23 -3.31 -6.04
CA SER A 37 3.52 -4.73 -6.32
C SER A 37 5.00 -5.07 -6.18
N ARG A 38 5.27 -6.30 -5.74
CA ARG A 38 6.61 -6.89 -5.67
C ARG A 38 6.49 -8.40 -5.85
N GLY A 39 6.86 -8.89 -7.03
CA GLY A 39 6.70 -10.31 -7.36
C GLY A 39 5.22 -10.71 -7.41
N ASP A 40 4.85 -11.73 -6.63
CA ASP A 40 3.48 -12.22 -6.50
C ASP A 40 2.66 -11.48 -5.42
N GLN A 41 3.31 -10.60 -4.64
CA GLN A 41 2.66 -9.81 -3.62
C GLN A 41 2.20 -8.46 -4.17
N THR A 42 1.00 -8.06 -3.80
CA THR A 42 0.43 -6.74 -4.09
C THR A 42 -0.17 -6.14 -2.82
N VAL A 43 0.03 -4.86 -2.60
CA VAL A 43 -0.64 -4.05 -1.57
C VAL A 43 -1.43 -2.96 -2.28
N ARG A 44 -2.73 -2.86 -2.05
CA ARG A 44 -3.58 -1.78 -2.57
C ARG A 44 -4.01 -0.90 -1.41
N ALA A 45 -3.71 0.40 -1.47
CA ALA A 45 -4.12 1.37 -0.47
C ALA A 45 -5.17 2.31 -1.04
N PHE A 46 -6.22 2.51 -0.25
CA PHE A 46 -7.39 3.32 -0.59
C PHE A 46 -7.37 4.59 0.24
N PHE A 47 -7.75 5.70 -0.39
CA PHE A 47 -7.77 7.02 0.23
C PHE A 47 -9.17 7.60 0.23
N GLY A 48 -9.48 8.37 1.27
CA GLY A 48 -10.68 9.19 1.33
C GLY A 48 -10.64 10.33 0.31
N HIS A 49 -11.79 10.98 0.14
CA HIS A 49 -11.95 12.16 -0.73
C HIS A 49 -11.06 13.36 -0.33
N ASP A 50 -10.61 13.41 0.91
CA ASP A 50 -9.67 14.39 1.48
C ASP A 50 -8.20 13.96 1.31
N GLY A 51 -7.97 12.79 0.72
CA GLY A 51 -6.65 12.19 0.56
C GLY A 51 -6.15 11.45 1.81
N ALA A 52 -6.91 11.40 2.91
CA ALA A 52 -6.50 10.63 4.08
C ALA A 52 -6.48 9.13 3.77
N PHE A 53 -5.53 8.38 4.35
CA PHE A 53 -5.55 6.93 4.23
C PHE A 53 -6.83 6.36 4.85
N TRP A 54 -7.52 5.50 4.11
CA TRP A 54 -8.72 4.82 4.59
C TRP A 54 -8.39 3.39 5.04
N PHE A 55 -7.94 2.53 4.13
CA PHE A 55 -7.49 1.18 4.44
C PHE A 55 -6.57 0.63 3.34
N GLY A 56 -5.82 -0.41 3.69
CA GLY A 56 -5.00 -1.19 2.77
C GLY A 56 -5.55 -2.61 2.60
N ARG A 57 -5.20 -3.27 1.51
CA ARG A 57 -5.42 -4.71 1.32
C ARG A 57 -4.22 -5.34 0.67
N THR A 58 -3.80 -6.48 1.19
CA THR A 58 -2.77 -7.33 0.59
C THR A 58 -3.41 -8.40 -0.29
N ASN A 59 -2.81 -8.69 -1.43
CA ASN A 59 -3.11 -9.84 -2.25
C ASN A 59 -1.80 -10.61 -2.52
N GLY A 60 -1.85 -11.94 -2.40
CA GLY A 60 -0.69 -12.81 -2.56
C GLY A 60 -0.84 -14.13 -1.78
N PRO A 61 0.14 -15.04 -1.87
CA PRO A 61 0.18 -16.21 -0.99
C PRO A 61 0.19 -15.77 0.48
N ASP A 62 -0.53 -16.51 1.33
CA ASP A 62 -0.67 -16.26 2.77
C ASP A 62 -1.32 -14.92 3.16
N THR A 63 -1.93 -14.21 2.19
CA THR A 63 -2.70 -13.00 2.48
C THR A 63 -4.12 -13.34 2.93
N THR A 64 -4.61 -12.61 3.93
CA THR A 64 -6.03 -12.63 4.30
C THR A 64 -6.69 -11.41 3.64
N ASP A 65 -7.88 -11.57 3.03
CA ASP A 65 -8.70 -10.46 2.51
C ASP A 65 -9.31 -9.67 3.67
N ARG A 66 -8.43 -9.03 4.45
CA ARG A 66 -8.77 -8.16 5.56
C ARG A 66 -8.32 -6.74 5.23
N GLU A 67 -9.07 -5.78 5.74
CA GLU A 67 -8.68 -4.38 5.68
C GLU A 67 -7.55 -4.13 6.69
N LEU A 68 -6.51 -3.43 6.23
CA LEU A 68 -5.32 -3.10 6.98
C LEU A 68 -5.34 -1.62 7.37
N ALA A 69 -4.97 -1.33 8.62
CA ALA A 69 -4.64 0.03 9.02
C ALA A 69 -3.37 0.52 8.29
N LEU A 70 -3.08 1.83 8.39
CA LEU A 70 -1.92 2.43 7.75
C LEU A 70 -0.62 1.77 8.21
N SER A 71 -0.45 1.57 9.52
CA SER A 71 0.73 0.94 10.09
C SER A 71 0.92 -0.50 9.63
N GLU A 72 -0.17 -1.26 9.47
CA GLU A 72 -0.11 -2.63 8.95
C GLU A 72 0.22 -2.67 7.46
N THR A 73 -0.29 -1.69 6.71
CA THR A 73 0.02 -1.53 5.28
C THR A 73 1.50 -1.19 5.09
N VAL A 74 2.05 -0.31 5.92
CA VAL A 74 3.48 0.01 5.94
C VAL A 74 4.29 -1.24 6.30
N ALA A 75 3.92 -1.95 7.37
CA ALA A 75 4.59 -3.18 7.76
C ALA A 75 4.60 -4.23 6.63
N ALA A 76 3.50 -4.34 5.86
CA ALA A 76 3.43 -5.22 4.70
C ALA A 76 4.40 -4.81 3.58
N LEU A 77 4.59 -3.51 3.34
CA LEU A 77 5.59 -3.00 2.38
C LEU A 77 7.03 -3.24 2.86
N GLU A 78 7.26 -3.13 4.17
CA GLU A 78 8.57 -3.34 4.78
C GLU A 78 8.96 -4.82 4.84
N LEU A 79 7.98 -5.72 4.86
CA LEU A 79 8.19 -7.16 4.97
C LEU A 79 8.99 -7.67 3.76
N ARG A 80 10.23 -8.08 4.03
CA ARG A 80 11.12 -8.67 3.01
C ARG A 80 10.79 -10.14 2.81
N GLY A 81 9.65 -10.46 2.21
CA GLY A 81 9.36 -11.79 1.64
C GLY A 81 9.66 -12.98 2.55
N ASP A 82 9.51 -12.84 3.87
CA ASP A 82 9.66 -13.95 4.80
C ASP A 82 8.27 -14.26 5.39
N PRO A 83 7.59 -15.33 4.93
CA PRO A 83 6.23 -15.67 5.35
C PRO A 83 6.14 -16.21 6.79
N SER A 84 7.21 -16.11 7.59
CA SER A 84 7.33 -16.79 8.88
C SER A 84 7.02 -15.92 10.11
N MET A 85 6.68 -14.64 9.97
CA MET A 85 6.40 -13.82 11.15
C MET A 85 4.96 -14.04 11.67
N PRO A 86 4.75 -14.63 12.86
CA PRO A 86 3.42 -14.69 13.45
C PRO A 86 2.98 -13.27 13.84
N PRO A 87 1.66 -13.00 13.93
CA PRO A 87 1.17 -11.72 14.42
C PRO A 87 1.72 -11.49 15.84
N ALA A 88 2.29 -10.31 16.08
CA ALA A 88 2.68 -9.89 17.42
C ALA A 88 1.44 -9.98 18.34
N ALA A 89 1.57 -10.77 19.41
CA ALA A 89 0.55 -10.98 20.43
C ALA A 89 0.40 -9.75 21.34
#